data_AF-A0A6L4BEX3-F1
#
_entry.id   AF-A0A6L4BEX3-F1
#
_cell.length_a   1.000
_cell.length_b   1.000
_cell.length_c   1.000
_cell.angle_alpha   90.00
_cell.angle_beta   90.00
_cell.angle_gamma   90.00
#
_symmetry.space_group_name_H-M   'P 1'
#
loop_
_entity.id
_entity.type
_entity.pdbx_description
1 polymer ?
#
loop_
_entity_poly.entity_id
_entity_poly.type
_entity_poly.pdbx_seq_one_letter_code
_entity_poly.pdbx_strand_id
1 'polypeptide(L)'
;MPMATLKELLEQQKSLAEQIAKLQVEEHGKALQKVKELISDFGLTEEEVFGKPRAPRGSKAPAKKGEAKYRSSIDPNITWSGKGRKPEWVITYLANGGKLDELLINKTS
;
A
#
# COMPACT_ATOMS: atom_id res chain seq x y z
N MET A 1 18.26 -56.03 -22.17
CA MET A 1 18.12 -54.59 -21.90
C MET A 1 18.92 -54.29 -20.64
N PRO A 2 20.16 -53.78 -20.72
CA PRO A 2 20.87 -53.32 -19.52
C PRO A 2 20.07 -52.18 -18.89
N MET A 3 19.61 -52.34 -17.65
CA MET A 3 18.98 -51.26 -16.89
C MET A 3 20.05 -50.22 -16.59
N ALA A 4 19.75 -48.94 -16.83
CA ALA A 4 20.63 -47.84 -16.47
C ALA A 4 20.99 -47.93 -14.98
N THR A 5 22.28 -47.77 -14.67
CA THR A 5 22.72 -47.81 -13.26
C THR A 5 22.19 -46.58 -12.51
N LEU A 6 22.02 -46.69 -11.20
CA LEU A 6 21.51 -45.57 -10.37
C LEU A 6 22.33 -44.29 -10.54
N LYS A 7 23.64 -44.40 -10.79
CA LYS A 7 24.53 -43.27 -11.07
C LYS A 7 24.22 -42.61 -12.41
N GLU A 8 24.01 -43.40 -13.47
CA GLU A 8 23.62 -42.87 -14.79
C GLU A 8 22.26 -42.16 -14.74
N LEU A 9 21.27 -42.71 -14.01
CA LEU A 9 19.97 -42.06 -13.85
C LEU A 9 20.07 -40.70 -13.15
N LEU A 10 20.95 -40.57 -12.15
CA LEU A 10 21.19 -39.30 -11.46
C LEU A 10 21.91 -38.27 -12.36
N GLU A 11 22.89 -38.70 -13.14
CA GLU A 11 23.58 -37.84 -14.11
C GLU A 11 22.61 -37.33 -15.19
N GLN A 12 21.77 -38.21 -15.72
CA GLN A 12 20.72 -37.85 -16.68
C GLN A 12 19.71 -36.88 -16.08
N GLN A 13 19.27 -37.09 -14.83
CA GLN A 13 18.36 -36.17 -14.14
C GLN A 13 18.98 -34.77 -14.01
N LYS A 14 20.26 -34.69 -13.63
CA LYS A 14 20.94 -33.41 -13.47
C LYS A 14 21.07 -32.66 -14.80
N SER A 15 21.49 -33.36 -15.85
CA SER A 15 21.58 -32.79 -17.20
C SER A 15 20.23 -32.29 -17.71
N LEU A 16 19.16 -33.07 -17.50
CA LEU A 16 17.80 -32.66 -17.83
C LEU A 16 17.34 -31.44 -17.00
N ALA A 17 17.65 -31.40 -15.70
CA ALA A 17 17.31 -30.26 -14.86
C ALA A 17 18.01 -28.97 -15.32
N GLU A 18 19.28 -29.05 -15.72
CA GLU A 18 20.02 -27.91 -16.27
C GLU A 18 19.43 -27.44 -17.61
N GLN A 19 19.02 -28.36 -18.48
CA GLN A 19 18.36 -28.01 -19.74
C GLN A 19 17.00 -27.35 -19.50
N ILE A 20 16.20 -27.88 -18.57
CA ILE A 20 14.91 -27.30 -18.18
C ILE A 20 15.10 -25.89 -17.61
N ALA A 21 16.08 -25.71 -16.73
CA ALA A 21 16.35 -24.40 -16.14
C ALA A 21 16.76 -23.37 -17.20
N LYS A 22 17.61 -23.74 -18.17
CA LYS A 22 17.99 -22.88 -19.29
C LYS A 22 16.77 -22.47 -20.13
N LEU A 23 15.96 -23.44 -20.53
CA LEU A 23 14.72 -23.19 -21.28
C LEU A 23 13.75 -22.31 -20.49
N GLN A 24 13.58 -22.52 -19.19
CA GLN A 24 12.73 -21.68 -18.35
C GLN A 24 13.20 -20.22 -18.32
N VAL A 25 14.50 -19.97 -18.20
CA VAL A 25 15.05 -18.61 -18.20
C VAL A 25 14.81 -17.94 -19.56
N GLU A 26 15.05 -18.65 -20.66
CA GLU A 26 14.81 -18.11 -22.00
C GLU A 26 13.32 -17.85 -22.28
N GLU A 27 12.44 -18.80 -21.94
CA GLU A 27 11.00 -18.65 -22.09
C GLU A 27 10.45 -17.53 -21.19
N HIS A 28 10.96 -17.39 -19.98
CA HIS A 28 10.60 -16.30 -19.07
C HIS A 28 11.06 -14.94 -19.61
N GLY A 29 12.27 -14.86 -20.18
CA GLY A 29 12.75 -13.65 -20.86
C GLY A 29 11.88 -13.25 -22.05
N LYS A 30 11.52 -14.22 -22.91
CA LYS A 30 10.59 -14.00 -24.03
C LYS A 30 9.20 -13.57 -23.56
N ALA A 31 8.69 -14.17 -22.49
CA ALA A 31 7.41 -13.79 -21.91
C ALA A 31 7.43 -12.34 -21.40
N LEU A 32 8.49 -11.94 -20.69
CA LEU A 32 8.67 -10.56 -20.24
C LEU A 32 8.75 -9.57 -21.41
N GLN A 33 9.44 -9.93 -22.48
CA GLN A 33 9.54 -9.09 -23.67
C GLN A 33 8.18 -8.90 -24.35
N LYS A 34 7.41 -9.99 -24.54
CA LYS A 34 6.04 -9.93 -25.07
C LYS A 34 5.11 -9.09 -24.19
N VAL A 35 5.20 -9.26 -22.87
CA VAL A 35 4.43 -8.44 -21.92
C VAL A 35 4.82 -6.97 -22.10
N LYS A 36 6.11 -6.65 -22.13
CA LYS A 36 6.58 -5.26 -22.32
C LYS A 36 6.12 -4.66 -23.66
N GLU A 37 6.13 -5.42 -24.75
CA GLU A 37 5.61 -4.98 -26.04
C GLU A 37 4.11 -4.68 -25.97
N LEU A 38 3.31 -5.57 -25.37
CA LEU A 38 1.87 -5.35 -25.17
C LEU A 38 1.60 -4.11 -24.30
N ILE A 39 2.40 -3.90 -23.25
CA ILE A 39 2.29 -2.69 -22.42
C ILE A 39 2.52 -1.44 -23.26
N SER A 40 3.58 -1.45 -24.09
CA SER A 40 3.92 -0.31 -24.93
C SER A 40 2.92 -0.05 -26.05
N ASP A 41 2.40 -1.10 -26.68
CA ASP A 41 1.47 -1.01 -27.82
C ASP A 41 0.11 -0.42 -27.40
N PHE A 42 -0.38 -0.85 -26.25
CA PHE A 42 -1.66 -0.40 -25.71
C PHE A 42 -1.53 0.77 -24.73
N GLY A 43 -0.31 1.29 -24.51
CA GLY A 43 -0.05 2.40 -23.59
C GLY A 43 -0.44 2.09 -22.15
N LEU A 44 -0.38 0.81 -21.73
CA LEU A 44 -0.67 0.43 -20.34
C LEU A 44 0.42 0.98 -19.43
N THR A 45 0.02 1.39 -18.25
CA THR A 45 0.96 1.74 -17.19
C THR A 45 1.33 0.48 -16.40
N GLU A 46 2.54 0.43 -15.83
CA GLU A 46 2.98 -0.67 -14.97
C GLU A 46 1.98 -0.93 -13.82
N GLU A 47 1.25 0.10 -13.38
CA GLU A 47 0.20 0.00 -12.36
C GLU A 47 -1.04 -0.80 -12.80
N GLU A 48 -1.39 -0.80 -14.09
CA GLU A 48 -2.50 -1.60 -14.62
C GLU A 48 -2.12 -3.05 -14.86
N VAL A 49 -0.83 -3.32 -15.13
CA VAL A 49 -0.33 -4.65 -15.50
C VAL A 49 0.09 -5.46 -14.28
N PHE A 50 0.89 -4.85 -13.41
CA PHE A 50 1.36 -5.49 -12.18
C PHE A 50 0.37 -5.33 -11.02
N GLY A 51 -0.68 -4.53 -11.25
CA GLY A 51 -1.60 -4.08 -10.22
C GLY A 51 -0.92 -3.13 -9.25
N LYS A 52 -1.68 -2.19 -8.69
CA LYS A 52 -1.26 -1.49 -7.47
C LYS A 52 -0.89 -2.58 -6.44
N PRO A 53 0.31 -2.57 -5.83
CA PRO A 53 0.57 -3.47 -4.70
C PRO A 53 -0.56 -3.23 -3.71
N ARG A 54 -1.40 -4.25 -3.51
CA ARG A 54 -2.44 -4.19 -2.48
C ARG A 54 -1.67 -3.94 -1.19
N ALA A 55 -1.76 -2.72 -0.67
CA ALA A 55 -1.22 -2.40 0.63
C ALA A 55 -1.68 -3.51 1.58
N PRO A 56 -0.77 -4.14 2.36
CA PRO A 56 -1.15 -5.18 3.30
C PRO A 56 -2.39 -4.71 4.05
N ARG A 57 -3.41 -5.57 4.14
CA ARG A 57 -4.68 -5.29 4.82
C ARG A 57 -4.37 -5.02 6.30
N GLY A 58 -4.04 -3.78 6.62
CA GLY A 58 -3.43 -3.40 7.92
C GLY A 58 -2.40 -2.26 7.84
N SER A 59 -1.83 -1.99 6.68
CA SER A 59 -0.98 -0.81 6.40
C SER A 59 -1.81 0.38 5.92
N LYS A 60 -2.94 0.63 6.60
CA LYS A 60 -3.29 2.03 6.81
C LYS A 60 -2.13 2.58 7.63
N ALA A 61 -1.26 3.38 7.01
CA ALA A 61 -0.49 4.36 7.77
C ALA A 61 -1.45 4.93 8.83
N PRO A 62 -1.07 4.98 10.12
CA PRO A 62 -1.97 5.44 11.16
C PRO A 62 -2.61 6.71 10.64
N ALA A 63 -3.92 6.66 10.38
CA ALA A 63 -4.62 7.72 9.68
C ALA A 63 -4.22 8.99 10.43
N LYS A 64 -3.40 9.83 9.77
CA LYS A 64 -2.67 10.94 10.38
C LYS A 64 -3.70 11.63 11.26
N LYS A 65 -3.60 11.41 12.58
CA LYS A 65 -4.70 11.56 13.55
C LYS A 65 -5.34 12.89 13.23
N GLY A 66 -6.51 12.83 12.55
CA GLY A 66 -6.98 13.94 11.74
C GLY A 66 -6.89 15.17 12.58
N GLU A 67 -6.00 16.11 12.18
CA GLU A 67 -5.56 17.23 13.02
C GLU A 67 -6.75 17.68 13.85
N ALA A 68 -6.68 17.40 15.15
CA ALA A 68 -7.69 17.86 16.07
C ALA A 68 -7.58 19.38 15.99
N LYS A 69 -8.44 20.01 15.18
CA LYS A 69 -8.31 21.43 14.92
C LYS A 69 -8.67 22.20 16.17
N TYR A 70 -9.63 21.72 16.96
CA TYR A 70 -10.14 22.43 18.14
C TYR A 70 -9.97 21.60 19.44
N ARG A 71 -9.61 22.25 20.55
CA ARG A 71 -9.53 21.67 21.90
C ARG A 71 -10.42 22.45 22.85
N SER A 72 -11.13 21.74 23.73
CA SER A 72 -11.95 22.37 24.76
C SER A 72 -11.08 23.05 25.80
N SER A 73 -11.42 24.30 26.15
CA SER A 73 -10.82 25.02 27.28
C SER A 73 -11.25 24.46 28.64
N ILE A 74 -12.34 23.68 28.67
CA ILE A 74 -12.90 23.06 29.89
C ILE A 74 -12.21 21.72 30.15
N ASP A 75 -11.99 20.94 29.09
CA ASP A 75 -11.43 19.60 29.19
C ASP A 75 -10.32 19.36 28.16
N PRO A 76 -9.05 19.26 28.60
CA PRO A 76 -7.91 19.09 27.71
C PRO A 76 -7.90 17.77 26.94
N ASN A 77 -8.75 16.81 27.32
CA ASN A 77 -8.88 15.50 26.68
C ASN A 77 -9.95 15.47 25.57
N ILE A 78 -10.83 16.47 25.52
CA ILE A 78 -11.90 16.55 24.53
C ILE A 78 -11.43 17.44 23.37
N THR A 79 -11.28 16.83 22.19
CA THR A 79 -10.86 17.51 20.97
C THR A 79 -11.85 17.29 19.84
N TRP A 80 -12.04 18.31 19.00
CA TRP A 80 -12.96 18.29 17.88
C TRP A 80 -12.25 18.64 16.59
N SER A 81 -12.37 17.78 15.58
CA SER A 81 -11.65 17.95 14.29
C SER A 81 -12.29 19.01 13.38
N GLY A 82 -13.41 19.63 13.79
CA GLY A 82 -14.11 20.65 12.98
C GLY A 82 -14.95 20.09 11.84
N LYS A 83 -14.97 18.76 11.66
CA LYS A 83 -15.85 18.06 10.71
C LYS A 83 -16.99 17.39 11.47
N GLY A 84 -18.23 17.73 11.11
CA GLY A 84 -19.46 17.13 11.65
C GLY A 84 -20.17 17.96 12.71
N ARG A 85 -21.04 17.32 13.51
CA ARG A 85 -21.87 17.97 14.54
C ARG A 85 -20.99 18.67 15.59
N LYS A 86 -21.29 19.93 15.87
CA LYS A 86 -20.59 20.72 16.90
C LYS A 86 -20.83 20.08 18.28
N PRO A 87 -19.78 19.78 19.07
CA PRO A 87 -19.95 19.29 20.43
C PRO A 87 -20.46 20.40 21.36
N GLU A 88 -21.09 20.02 22.45
CA GLU A 88 -21.79 20.94 23.36
C GLU A 88 -20.90 22.07 23.89
N TRP A 89 -19.66 21.77 24.27
CA TRP A 89 -18.69 22.77 24.72
C TRP A 89 -18.36 23.84 23.68
N VAL A 90 -18.37 23.50 22.38
CA VAL A 90 -18.19 24.49 21.29
C VAL A 90 -19.41 25.39 21.19
N ILE A 91 -20.62 24.84 21.36
CA ILE A 91 -21.86 25.60 21.32
C ILE A 91 -21.91 26.57 22.50
N THR A 92 -21.59 26.10 23.71
CA THR A 92 -21.51 26.93 24.92
C THR A 92 -20.44 28.00 24.80
N TYR A 93 -19.27 27.68 24.23
CA TYR A 93 -18.20 28.65 24.01
C TYR A 93 -18.59 29.75 23.02
N LEU A 94 -19.25 29.38 21.91
CA LEU A 94 -19.81 30.34 20.96
C LEU A 94 -20.94 31.17 21.58
N ALA A 95 -21.76 30.58 22.45
CA ALA A 95 -22.82 31.28 23.17
C ALA A 95 -22.29 32.30 24.19
N ASN A 96 -21.14 32.02 24.80
CA ASN A 96 -20.43 32.93 25.70
C ASN A 96 -19.66 34.05 24.97
N GLY A 97 -19.85 34.21 23.65
CA GLY A 97 -19.20 35.22 22.83
C GLY A 97 -17.76 34.86 22.40
N GLY A 98 -17.29 33.66 22.71
CA GLY A 98 -15.98 33.16 22.30
C GLY A 98 -15.96 32.80 20.81
N LYS A 99 -14.81 32.99 20.16
CA LYS A 99 -14.63 32.66 18.73
C LYS A 99 -14.06 31.25 18.59
N LEU A 100 -14.61 30.46 17.67
CA LEU A 100 -14.14 29.11 17.39
C LEU A 100 -12.62 29.05 17.11
N ASP A 101 -12.05 30.14 16.59
CA ASP A 101 -10.62 30.33 16.33
C ASP A 101 -9.74 30.22 17.59
N GLU A 102 -10.24 30.64 18.75
CA GLU A 102 -9.49 30.57 20.01
C GLU A 102 -9.36 29.14 20.56
N LEU A 103 -10.24 28.25 20.10
CA LEU A 103 -10.21 26.84 20.46
C LEU A 103 -9.21 26.06 19.59
N LEU A 104 -8.54 26.70 18.62
CA LEU A 104 -7.63 26.02 17.69
C LEU A 104 -6.36 25.49 18.40
N ILE A 105 -6.04 24.20 18.20
CA ILE A 105 -4.82 23.57 18.73
C ILE A 105 -3.58 24.08 18.00
N ASN A 106 -3.68 24.34 16.70
CA ASN A 106 -2.64 24.96 15.90
C ASN A 106 -2.90 26.46 15.79
N LYS A 107 -2.88 27.17 16.92
CA LYS A 107 -2.85 28.63 16.92
C LYS A 107 -1.49 29.03 16.34
N THR A 108 -1.43 29.28 15.03
CA THR A 108 -0.31 30.04 14.46
C THR A 108 -0.46 31.47 14.96
N SER A 109 0.25 31.79 16.03
CA SER A 109 0.61 33.14 16.41
C SER A 109 1.92 33.12 17.20
#